data_AF-A0A552UPX7-F1
#
_entry.id   AF-A0A552UPX7-F1
#
_cell.length_a   1.000
_cell.length_b   1.000
_cell.length_c   1.000
_cell.angle_alpha   90.00
_cell.angle_beta   90.00
_cell.angle_gamma   90.00
#
_symmetry.space_group_name_H-M   'P 1'
#
loop_
_entity.id
_entity.type
_entity.pdbx_description
1 polymer ?
#
loop_
_entity_poly.entity_id
_entity_poly.type
_entity_poly.pdbx_seq_one_letter_code
_entity_poly.pdbx_strand_id
1 'polypeptide(L)'
;KKSMRYNPFAYLKSEKDILKLVQTIIANTKGEGEKSTEDFWVKAEKLYYTALIGYIWYEAPKEEQNFTTLLAMIDASEVREEDENFKNAVDYMFEALEKEKPNHFAVKQYKKYKLAAGKTAKSILISCGARLAPFDIQELRDLMKEDELELDTLGEKKTALFVIISDTDDTFNFVVSIMYSQLFNLLCDKADDEYGGRLPIHVRCLLDEFANIGLIPKFEKLIATIRSREISACI
;
A
#
# COMPACT_ATOMS: atom_id res chain seq x y z
N LYS A 1 25.13 1.98 9.20
CA LYS A 1 24.68 0.58 8.97
C LYS A 1 23.62 0.61 7.88
N LYS A 2 23.57 -0.35 6.96
CA LYS A 2 22.49 -0.43 5.96
C LYS A 2 21.25 -1.06 6.61
N SER A 3 20.08 -0.44 6.47
CA SER A 3 18.80 -1.02 6.85
C SER A 3 18.44 -2.17 5.91
N MET A 4 17.60 -3.10 6.37
CA MET A 4 16.93 -4.06 5.49
C MET A 4 15.90 -3.33 4.62
N ARG A 5 15.66 -3.85 3.41
CA ARG A 5 14.67 -3.33 2.47
C ARG A 5 13.29 -3.94 2.69
N TYR A 6 12.26 -3.20 2.33
CA TYR A 6 10.86 -3.58 2.51
C TYR A 6 10.02 -3.24 1.28
N ASN A 7 9.45 -4.26 0.63
CA ASN A 7 8.57 -4.04 -0.52
C ASN A 7 7.14 -4.53 -0.22
N PRO A 8 6.15 -3.62 -0.12
CA PRO A 8 4.77 -4.00 0.19
C PRO A 8 4.14 -4.96 -0.83
N PHE A 9 4.60 -4.96 -2.09
CA PHE A 9 4.08 -5.86 -3.13
C PHE A 9 4.41 -7.32 -2.86
N ALA A 10 5.49 -7.61 -2.12
CA ALA A 10 5.87 -8.98 -1.74
C ALA A 10 4.79 -9.68 -0.90
N TYR A 11 3.94 -8.90 -0.21
CA TYR A 11 2.93 -9.40 0.71
C TYR A 11 1.51 -9.34 0.16
N LEU A 12 1.33 -9.01 -1.13
CA LEU A 12 0.02 -9.03 -1.79
C LEU A 12 -0.30 -10.46 -2.26
N LYS A 13 -1.40 -11.03 -1.74
CA LYS A 13 -1.88 -12.37 -2.12
C LYS A 13 -3.26 -12.34 -2.80
N SER A 14 -4.00 -11.23 -2.68
CA SER A 14 -5.37 -11.09 -3.17
C SER A 14 -5.74 -9.64 -3.48
N GLU A 15 -6.86 -9.41 -4.18
CA GLU A 15 -7.41 -8.06 -4.38
C GLU A 15 -7.79 -7.39 -3.06
N LYS A 16 -8.16 -8.18 -2.04
CA LYS A 16 -8.45 -7.66 -0.71
C LYS A 16 -7.20 -6.99 -0.11
N ASP A 17 -6.02 -7.53 -0.35
CA ASP A 17 -4.76 -6.97 0.15
C ASP A 17 -4.37 -5.70 -0.58
N ILE A 18 -4.67 -5.60 -1.88
CA ILE A 18 -4.53 -4.34 -2.64
C ILE A 18 -5.41 -3.25 -1.99
N LEU A 19 -6.68 -3.56 -1.70
CA LEU A 19 -7.59 -2.61 -1.07
C LEU A 19 -7.12 -2.20 0.34
N LYS A 20 -6.58 -3.14 1.14
CA LYS A 20 -5.99 -2.84 2.45
C LYS A 20 -4.76 -1.93 2.32
N LEU A 21 -3.87 -2.22 1.37
CA LEU A 21 -2.67 -1.42 1.10
C LEU A 21 -3.06 0.01 0.70
N VAL A 22 -3.94 0.17 -0.27
CA VAL A 22 -4.46 1.48 -0.70
C VAL A 22 -5.10 2.24 0.45
N GLN A 23 -5.92 1.56 1.27
CA GLN A 23 -6.53 2.19 2.45
C GLN A 23 -5.47 2.68 3.45
N THR A 24 -4.37 1.94 3.60
CA THR A 24 -3.26 2.29 4.51
C THR A 24 -2.44 3.46 3.96
N ILE A 25 -2.15 3.48 2.66
CA ILE A 25 -1.50 4.63 1.99
C ILE A 25 -2.33 5.90 2.21
N ILE A 26 -3.63 5.84 1.89
CA ILE A 26 -4.54 6.98 2.05
C ILE A 26 -4.65 7.41 3.51
N ALA A 27 -4.67 6.47 4.45
CA ALA A 27 -4.78 6.79 5.88
C ALA A 27 -3.54 7.53 6.42
N ASN A 28 -2.36 7.24 5.88
CA ASN A 28 -1.07 7.70 6.42
C ASN A 28 -0.40 8.81 5.60
N THR A 29 -1.03 9.24 4.51
CA THR A 29 -0.55 10.36 3.67
C THR A 29 -1.54 11.53 3.65
N LYS A 30 -2.51 11.54 4.56
CA LYS A 30 -3.43 12.69 4.72
C LYS A 30 -2.68 13.85 5.37
N GLY A 31 -2.84 15.05 4.83
CA GLY A 31 -2.37 16.26 5.48
C GLY A 31 -3.19 16.57 6.74
N GLU A 32 -2.55 17.20 7.73
CA GLU A 32 -3.23 17.66 8.94
C GLU A 32 -4.37 18.63 8.58
N GLY A 33 -5.59 18.36 9.06
CA GLY A 33 -6.74 19.24 8.89
C GLY A 33 -7.73 18.89 7.76
N GLU A 34 -7.49 17.84 6.97
CA GLU A 34 -8.49 17.32 6.03
C GLU A 34 -9.69 16.72 6.79
N LYS A 35 -10.82 17.45 6.83
CA LYS A 35 -12.05 16.96 7.48
C LYS A 35 -12.47 15.60 6.90
N SER A 36 -12.66 14.65 7.80
CA SER A 36 -12.99 13.24 7.60
C SER A 36 -14.41 12.99 7.07
N THR A 37 -14.79 13.65 6.00
CA THR A 37 -15.83 13.15 5.10
C THR A 37 -15.11 12.33 4.03
N GLU A 38 -15.67 11.19 3.59
CA GLU A 38 -15.13 10.51 2.40
C GLU A 38 -15.33 11.42 1.18
N ASP A 39 -14.43 12.39 1.02
CA ASP A 39 -14.49 13.34 -0.05
C ASP A 39 -14.37 12.58 -1.37
N PHE A 40 -15.02 13.12 -2.39
CA PHE A 40 -14.99 12.60 -3.75
C PHE A 40 -13.56 12.28 -4.20
N TRP A 41 -12.59 13.14 -3.85
CA TRP A 41 -11.17 12.96 -4.14
C TRP A 41 -10.61 11.66 -3.57
N VAL A 42 -10.82 11.39 -2.28
CA VAL A 42 -10.32 10.17 -1.63
C VAL A 42 -10.88 8.91 -2.28
N LYS A 43 -12.14 8.93 -2.73
CA LYS A 43 -12.73 7.79 -3.45
C LYS A 43 -12.09 7.59 -4.82
N ALA A 44 -11.83 8.68 -5.53
CA ALA A 44 -11.20 8.63 -6.83
C ALA A 44 -9.72 8.21 -6.76
N GLU A 45 -8.96 8.71 -5.77
CA GLU A 45 -7.59 8.29 -5.50
C GLU A 45 -7.53 6.78 -5.20
N LYS A 46 -8.46 6.27 -4.38
CA LYS A 46 -8.55 4.83 -4.10
C LYS A 46 -8.78 4.03 -5.37
N LEU A 47 -9.69 4.45 -6.25
CA LEU A 47 -9.92 3.77 -7.53
C LEU A 47 -8.65 3.72 -8.38
N TYR A 48 -7.96 4.86 -8.48
CA TYR A 48 -6.76 4.98 -9.29
C TYR A 48 -5.59 4.16 -8.73
N TYR A 49 -5.27 4.28 -7.45
CA TYR A 49 -4.24 3.46 -6.82
C TYR A 49 -4.55 1.97 -6.89
N THR A 50 -5.81 1.57 -6.67
CA THR A 50 -6.20 0.16 -6.77
C THR A 50 -6.01 -0.36 -8.20
N ALA A 51 -6.30 0.47 -9.21
CA ALA A 51 -6.05 0.11 -10.61
C ALA A 51 -4.56 -0.07 -10.88
N LEU A 52 -3.71 0.90 -10.52
CA LEU A 52 -2.28 0.85 -10.78
C LEU A 52 -1.58 -0.29 -10.02
N ILE A 53 -1.81 -0.39 -8.71
CA ILE A 53 -1.23 -1.46 -7.90
C ILE A 53 -1.72 -2.83 -8.39
N GLY A 54 -3.00 -2.94 -8.78
CA GLY A 54 -3.52 -4.15 -9.39
C GLY A 54 -2.87 -4.49 -10.72
N TYR A 55 -2.62 -3.51 -11.59
CA TYR A 55 -1.90 -3.73 -12.84
C TYR A 55 -0.48 -4.22 -12.56
N ILE A 56 0.27 -3.52 -11.70
CA ILE A 56 1.65 -3.85 -11.36
C ILE A 56 1.73 -5.27 -10.77
N TRP A 57 0.86 -5.60 -9.82
CA TRP A 57 0.89 -6.90 -9.15
C TRP A 57 0.56 -8.07 -10.09
N TYR A 58 -0.44 -7.90 -10.96
CA TYR A 58 -0.89 -8.95 -11.88
C TYR A 58 -0.01 -9.10 -13.14
N GLU A 59 0.44 -7.98 -13.71
CA GLU A 59 0.96 -7.96 -15.08
C GLU A 59 2.43 -7.53 -15.18
N ALA A 60 2.98 -6.80 -14.20
CA ALA A 60 4.38 -6.38 -14.25
C ALA A 60 5.33 -7.52 -13.82
N PRO A 61 6.55 -7.58 -14.42
CA PRO A 61 7.63 -8.47 -13.96
C PRO A 61 7.91 -8.28 -12.46
N LYS A 62 8.38 -9.33 -11.78
CA LYS A 62 8.55 -9.33 -10.32
C LYS A 62 9.48 -8.23 -9.82
N GLU A 63 10.53 -7.94 -10.57
CA GLU A 63 11.50 -6.87 -10.34
C GLU A 63 10.90 -5.46 -10.44
N GLU A 64 9.78 -5.30 -11.16
CA GLU A 64 9.05 -4.05 -11.31
C GLU A 64 7.87 -3.94 -10.33
N GLN A 65 7.59 -4.96 -9.53
CA GLN A 65 6.49 -4.92 -8.54
C GLN A 65 6.89 -4.10 -7.31
N ASN A 66 6.98 -2.78 -7.44
CA ASN A 66 7.40 -1.89 -6.35
C ASN A 66 6.81 -0.47 -6.51
N PHE A 67 7.06 0.40 -5.52
CA PHE A 67 6.56 1.78 -5.51
C PHE A 67 7.23 2.69 -6.54
N THR A 68 8.42 2.35 -7.04
CA THR A 68 9.06 3.13 -8.11
C THR A 68 8.25 3.02 -9.40
N THR A 69 7.77 1.81 -9.73
CA THR A 69 6.88 1.60 -10.88
C THR A 69 5.54 2.30 -10.68
N LEU A 70 4.99 2.27 -9.45
CA LEU A 70 3.75 2.99 -9.13
C LEU A 70 3.87 4.49 -9.39
N LEU A 71 4.96 5.12 -8.92
CA LEU A 71 5.24 6.53 -9.20
C LEU A 71 5.38 6.79 -10.70
N ALA A 72 6.17 5.99 -11.41
CA ALA A 72 6.39 6.15 -12.84
C ALA A 72 5.07 6.06 -13.64
N MET A 73 4.14 5.18 -13.24
CA MET A 73 2.80 5.13 -13.84
C MET A 73 1.96 6.36 -13.52
N ILE A 74 2.09 6.95 -12.33
CA ILE A 74 1.38 8.19 -12.00
C ILE A 74 1.90 9.35 -12.86
N ASP A 75 3.22 9.47 -12.98
CA ASP A 75 3.89 10.50 -13.80
C ASP A 75 3.56 10.36 -15.29
N ALA A 76 3.40 9.12 -15.76
CA ALA A 76 3.05 8.81 -17.15
C ALA A 76 1.55 9.03 -17.48
N SER A 77 0.72 9.36 -16.50
CA SER A 77 -0.72 9.57 -16.69
C SER A 77 -1.09 11.01 -17.02
N GLU A 78 -0.48 11.59 -18.05
CA GLU A 78 -0.80 12.95 -18.51
C GLU A 78 -2.29 13.10 -18.86
N VAL A 79 -2.90 14.23 -18.47
CA VAL A 79 -4.27 14.60 -18.85
C VAL A 79 -4.27 15.96 -19.53
N ARG A 80 -4.89 16.03 -20.72
CA ARG A 80 -5.11 17.26 -21.48
C ARG A 80 -6.55 17.70 -21.32
N GLU A 81 -6.77 18.84 -20.67
CA GLU A 81 -8.12 19.34 -20.35
C GLU A 81 -8.94 19.68 -21.59
N GLU A 82 -8.28 20.07 -22.68
CA GLU A 82 -8.92 20.51 -23.93
C GLU A 82 -9.11 19.38 -24.96
N ASP A 83 -8.58 18.18 -24.69
CA ASP A 83 -8.67 17.03 -25.60
C ASP A 83 -9.10 15.79 -24.82
N GLU A 84 -10.41 15.56 -24.73
CA GLU A 84 -10.98 14.39 -24.06
C GLU A 84 -10.64 13.05 -24.75
N ASN A 85 -10.19 13.09 -26.01
CA ASN A 85 -9.78 11.90 -26.75
C ASN A 85 -8.28 11.60 -26.59
N PHE A 86 -7.52 12.47 -25.93
CA PHE A 86 -6.13 12.24 -25.63
C PHE A 86 -5.96 10.99 -24.77
N LYS A 87 -5.00 10.15 -25.13
CA LYS A 87 -4.60 8.95 -24.39
C LYS A 87 -3.14 9.04 -24.02
N ASN A 88 -2.84 8.86 -22.75
CA ASN A 88 -1.48 8.76 -22.26
C ASN A 88 -0.98 7.31 -22.30
N ALA A 89 0.27 7.08 -21.87
CA ALA A 89 0.88 5.75 -21.89
C ALA A 89 0.07 4.73 -21.05
N VAL A 90 -0.42 5.15 -19.89
CA VAL A 90 -1.19 4.29 -18.98
C VAL A 90 -2.56 3.94 -19.58
N ASP A 91 -3.22 4.88 -20.26
CA ASP A 91 -4.46 4.61 -21.00
C ASP A 91 -4.25 3.47 -22.02
N TYR A 92 -3.18 3.55 -22.81
CA TYR A 92 -2.86 2.50 -23.78
C TYR A 92 -2.54 1.15 -23.11
N MET A 93 -1.86 1.14 -21.97
CA MET A 93 -1.59 -0.08 -21.19
C MET A 93 -2.89 -0.75 -20.73
N PHE A 94 -3.82 0.02 -20.16
CA PHE A 94 -5.10 -0.52 -19.69
C PHE A 94 -6.01 -0.94 -20.85
N GLU A 95 -5.98 -0.25 -21.99
CA GLU A 95 -6.72 -0.66 -23.20
C GLU A 95 -6.19 -1.96 -23.80
N ALA A 96 -4.87 -2.13 -23.86
CA ALA A 96 -4.27 -3.39 -24.29
C ALA A 96 -4.66 -4.54 -23.37
N LEU A 97 -4.53 -4.33 -22.05
CA LEU A 97 -4.93 -5.31 -21.05
C LEU A 97 -6.43 -5.64 -21.11
N GLU A 98 -7.29 -4.65 -21.36
CA GLU A 98 -8.72 -4.86 -21.52
C GLU A 98 -9.05 -5.73 -22.74
N LYS A 99 -8.40 -5.51 -23.88
CA LYS A 99 -8.63 -6.30 -25.10
C LYS A 99 -8.34 -7.78 -24.88
N GLU A 100 -7.30 -8.09 -24.11
CA GLU A 100 -6.91 -9.46 -23.79
C GLU A 100 -7.73 -10.05 -22.64
N LYS A 101 -7.96 -9.26 -21.58
CA LYS A 101 -8.61 -9.67 -20.32
C LYS A 101 -9.71 -8.67 -19.91
N PRO A 102 -10.89 -8.67 -20.57
CA PRO A 102 -11.95 -7.67 -20.32
C PRO A 102 -12.48 -7.64 -18.88
N ASN A 103 -12.36 -8.77 -18.18
CA ASN A 103 -12.84 -8.93 -16.81
C ASN A 103 -11.78 -8.70 -15.73
N HIS A 104 -10.57 -8.27 -16.10
CA HIS A 104 -9.44 -8.06 -15.20
C HIS A 104 -9.77 -7.05 -14.08
N PHE A 105 -9.33 -7.33 -12.86
CA PHE A 105 -9.64 -6.49 -11.69
C PHE A 105 -9.13 -5.06 -11.86
N ALA A 106 -7.87 -4.90 -12.28
CA ALA A 106 -7.25 -3.59 -12.48
C ALA A 106 -8.00 -2.75 -13.53
N VAL A 107 -8.40 -3.37 -14.65
CA VAL A 107 -9.16 -2.72 -15.73
C VAL A 107 -10.51 -2.21 -15.21
N LYS A 108 -11.22 -3.00 -14.40
CA LYS A 108 -12.50 -2.58 -13.81
C LYS A 108 -12.36 -1.37 -12.90
N GLN A 109 -11.26 -1.25 -12.16
CA GLN A 109 -11.01 -0.07 -11.31
C GLN A 109 -10.60 1.15 -12.16
N TYR A 110 -9.75 0.95 -13.16
CA TYR A 110 -9.31 2.01 -14.06
C TYR A 110 -10.46 2.64 -14.82
N LYS A 111 -11.39 1.82 -15.34
CA LYS A 111 -12.61 2.30 -16.01
C LYS A 111 -13.46 3.21 -15.13
N LYS A 112 -13.58 2.89 -13.83
CA LYS A 112 -14.32 3.73 -12.88
C LYS A 112 -13.61 5.06 -12.65
N TYR A 113 -12.28 5.05 -12.58
CA TYR A 113 -11.48 6.27 -12.52
C TYR A 113 -11.66 7.14 -13.80
N LYS A 114 -11.65 6.52 -14.99
CA LYS A 114 -11.84 7.21 -16.29
C LYS A 114 -13.24 7.80 -16.50
N LEU A 115 -14.19 7.59 -15.58
CA LEU A 115 -15.46 8.34 -15.58
C LEU A 115 -15.28 9.81 -15.15
N ALA A 116 -14.14 10.17 -14.56
CA ALA A 116 -13.83 11.55 -14.23
C ALA A 116 -13.50 12.38 -15.50
N ALA A 117 -14.14 13.54 -15.65
CA ALA A 117 -13.82 14.50 -16.72
C ALA A 117 -12.38 15.04 -16.62
N GLY A 118 -11.81 15.55 -17.71
CA GLY A 118 -10.39 15.92 -17.80
C GLY A 118 -9.86 16.79 -16.65
N LYS A 119 -10.54 17.89 -16.32
CA LYS A 119 -10.15 18.75 -15.18
C LYS A 119 -10.16 18.02 -13.83
N THR A 120 -11.16 17.15 -13.63
CA THR A 120 -11.28 16.33 -12.42
C THR A 120 -10.20 15.26 -12.37
N ALA A 121 -9.94 14.55 -13.47
CA ALA A 121 -8.89 13.55 -13.58
C ALA A 121 -7.52 14.13 -13.27
N LYS A 122 -7.21 15.32 -13.80
CA LYS A 122 -5.97 16.04 -13.52
C LYS A 122 -5.82 16.39 -12.03
N SER A 123 -6.88 16.85 -11.38
CA SER A 123 -6.87 17.13 -9.94
C SER A 123 -6.70 15.86 -9.09
N ILE A 124 -7.27 14.72 -9.51
CA ILE A 124 -7.03 13.43 -8.85
C ILE A 124 -5.55 13.04 -8.95
N LEU A 125 -4.94 13.18 -10.12
CA LEU A 125 -3.54 12.83 -10.36
C LEU A 125 -2.58 13.69 -9.53
N ILE A 126 -2.83 15.01 -9.45
CA ILE A 126 -2.05 15.91 -8.58
C ILE A 126 -2.14 15.45 -7.13
N SER A 127 -3.33 15.08 -6.66
CA SER A 127 -3.54 14.58 -5.29
C SER A 127 -2.79 13.27 -5.04
N CYS A 128 -2.84 12.32 -5.98
CA CYS A 128 -2.08 11.09 -5.90
C CYS A 128 -0.56 11.36 -5.86
N GLY A 129 -0.05 12.18 -6.79
CA GLY A 129 1.36 12.56 -6.84
C GLY A 129 1.84 13.20 -5.54
N ALA A 130 1.07 14.13 -4.98
CA ALA A 130 1.40 14.80 -3.72
C ALA A 130 1.52 13.83 -2.54
N ARG A 131 0.63 12.83 -2.44
CA ARG A 131 0.68 11.81 -1.37
C ARG A 131 1.91 10.93 -1.44
N LEU A 132 2.40 10.63 -2.65
CA LEU A 132 3.58 9.80 -2.86
C LEU A 132 4.86 10.59 -3.09
N ALA A 133 4.83 11.92 -3.01
CA ALA A 133 6.01 12.77 -3.16
C ALA A 133 7.19 12.40 -2.22
N PRO A 134 7.00 11.89 -0.98
CA PRO A 134 8.12 11.41 -0.17
C PRO A 134 8.93 10.31 -0.86
N PHE A 135 8.32 9.50 -1.72
CA PHE A 135 8.99 8.48 -2.51
C PHE A 135 9.88 9.08 -3.61
N ASP A 136 9.93 10.39 -3.82
CA ASP A 136 10.94 11.00 -4.69
C ASP A 136 12.34 11.05 -4.07
N ILE A 137 12.43 10.81 -2.76
CA ILE A 137 13.69 10.71 -2.05
C ILE A 137 14.35 9.37 -2.40
N GLN A 138 15.56 9.44 -2.97
CA GLN A 138 16.32 8.26 -3.41
C GLN A 138 16.51 7.23 -2.29
N GLU A 139 16.79 7.69 -1.07
CA GLU A 139 16.95 6.81 0.10
C GLU A 139 15.70 5.97 0.37
N LEU A 140 14.51 6.59 0.29
CA LEU A 140 13.25 5.87 0.48
C LEU A 140 12.95 4.92 -0.69
N ARG A 141 13.26 5.32 -1.93
CA ARG A 141 13.15 4.42 -3.10
C ARG A 141 14.02 3.18 -2.93
N ASP A 142 15.27 3.37 -2.51
CA ASP A 142 16.22 2.28 -2.31
C ASP A 142 15.81 1.36 -1.15
N LEU A 143 15.21 1.93 -0.09
CA LEU A 143 14.63 1.18 1.02
C LEU A 143 13.45 0.30 0.57
N MET A 144 12.63 0.79 -0.36
CA MET A 144 11.37 0.13 -0.73
C MET A 144 11.36 -0.61 -2.07
N LYS A 145 12.53 -0.76 -2.69
CA LYS A 145 12.67 -1.39 -4.01
C LYS A 145 12.47 -2.90 -3.98
N GLU A 146 12.99 -3.56 -2.95
CA GLU A 146 13.02 -5.01 -2.78
C GLU A 146 12.60 -5.38 -1.35
N ASP A 147 12.22 -6.63 -1.12
CA ASP A 147 11.91 -7.11 0.23
C ASP A 147 13.04 -7.98 0.77
N GLU A 148 13.49 -7.69 1.98
CA GLU A 148 14.41 -8.51 2.76
C GLU A 148 13.80 -8.90 4.12
N LEU A 149 12.63 -8.36 4.48
CA LEU A 149 12.05 -8.51 5.83
C LEU A 149 11.47 -9.90 6.09
N GLU A 150 10.99 -10.59 5.05
CA GLU A 150 10.34 -11.91 5.19
C GLU A 150 9.24 -11.91 6.28
N LEU A 151 8.36 -10.90 6.28
CA LEU A 151 7.41 -10.66 7.38
C LEU A 151 6.50 -11.88 7.67
N ASP A 152 6.23 -12.71 6.66
CA ASP A 152 5.44 -13.93 6.78
C ASP A 152 6.13 -15.02 7.61
N THR A 153 7.45 -14.97 7.75
CA THR A 153 8.22 -15.98 8.50
C THR A 153 8.21 -15.74 10.01
N LEU A 154 7.75 -14.57 10.45
CA LEU A 154 7.61 -14.27 11.87
C LEU A 154 6.55 -15.20 12.47
N GLY A 155 6.91 -15.90 13.54
CA GLY A 155 6.05 -16.90 14.18
C GLY A 155 6.25 -18.34 13.69
N GLU A 156 7.08 -18.57 12.67
CA GLU A 156 7.50 -19.92 12.25
C GLU A 156 8.86 -20.31 12.83
N LYS A 157 9.79 -19.35 12.82
CA LYS A 157 11.14 -19.46 13.37
C LYS A 157 11.35 -18.36 14.42
N LYS A 158 12.28 -18.60 15.35
CA LYS A 158 12.65 -17.58 16.34
C LYS A 158 13.32 -16.41 15.62
N THR A 159 12.66 -15.27 15.58
CA THR A 159 13.08 -14.06 14.86
C THR A 159 12.93 -12.84 15.77
N ALA A 160 13.85 -11.89 15.66
CA ALA A 160 13.72 -10.57 16.27
C ALA A 160 13.81 -9.51 15.15
N LEU A 161 12.75 -8.73 14.98
CA LEU A 161 12.69 -7.61 14.03
C LEU A 161 12.76 -6.30 14.81
N PHE A 162 13.71 -5.44 14.44
CA PHE A 162 13.87 -4.12 15.04
C PHE A 162 13.43 -3.07 14.03
N VAL A 163 12.46 -2.25 14.43
CA VAL A 163 11.96 -1.13 13.64
C VAL A 163 12.36 0.14 14.37
N ILE A 164 13.30 0.88 13.81
CA ILE A 164 13.84 2.10 14.42
C ILE A 164 13.31 3.27 13.63
N ILE A 165 12.54 4.13 14.30
CA ILE A 165 11.99 5.36 13.74
C ILE A 165 12.68 6.56 14.37
N SER A 166 12.68 7.69 13.66
CA SER A 166 13.11 8.95 14.24
C SER A 166 12.07 9.44 15.25
N ASP A 167 12.54 9.96 16.37
CA ASP A 167 11.72 10.60 17.41
C ASP A 167 11.35 12.05 17.07
N THR A 168 11.99 12.61 16.03
CA THR A 168 11.92 14.03 15.67
C THR A 168 11.51 14.28 14.22
N ASP A 169 11.50 13.23 13.38
CA ASP A 169 11.17 13.31 11.96
C ASP A 169 10.14 12.23 11.60
N ASP A 170 8.94 12.68 11.22
CA ASP A 170 7.81 11.82 10.89
C ASP A 170 7.68 11.49 9.40
N THR A 171 8.60 12.00 8.57
CA THR A 171 8.54 11.93 7.10
C THR A 171 8.30 10.50 6.57
N PHE A 172 8.86 9.48 7.23
CA PHE A 172 8.77 8.08 6.80
C PHE A 172 7.87 7.19 7.66
N ASN A 173 7.13 7.77 8.62
CA ASN A 173 6.27 7.00 9.51
C ASN A 173 5.19 6.21 8.76
N PHE A 174 4.72 6.73 7.62
CA PHE A 174 3.76 6.02 6.78
C PHE A 174 4.29 4.66 6.28
N VAL A 175 5.60 4.50 6.05
CA VAL A 175 6.22 3.22 5.63
C VAL A 175 6.05 2.19 6.73
N VAL A 176 6.30 2.62 7.96
CA VAL A 176 6.20 1.80 9.17
C VAL A 176 4.75 1.40 9.43
N SER A 177 3.81 2.32 9.23
CA SER A 177 2.36 2.02 9.26
C SER A 177 1.95 0.98 8.22
N ILE A 178 2.44 1.06 6.98
CA ILE A 178 2.15 0.05 5.95
C ILE A 178 2.74 -1.31 6.38
N MET A 179 3.99 -1.33 6.83
CA MET A 179 4.70 -2.53 7.28
C MET A 179 3.94 -3.22 8.42
N TYR A 180 3.59 -2.50 9.50
CA TYR A 180 2.82 -3.09 10.60
C TYR A 180 1.44 -3.55 10.16
N SER A 181 0.75 -2.80 9.31
CA SER A 181 -0.54 -3.23 8.77
C SER A 181 -0.43 -4.54 8.01
N GLN A 182 0.59 -4.70 7.16
CA GLN A 182 0.83 -5.94 6.44
C GLN A 182 1.24 -7.07 7.38
N LEU A 183 2.17 -6.83 8.31
CA LEU A 183 2.61 -7.81 9.32
C LEU A 183 1.41 -8.40 10.06
N PHE A 184 0.56 -7.57 10.66
CA PHE A 184 -0.57 -8.06 11.45
C PHE A 184 -1.58 -8.85 10.61
N ASN A 185 -1.89 -8.38 9.39
CA ASN A 185 -2.80 -9.10 8.50
C ASN A 185 -2.21 -10.46 8.11
N LEU A 186 -0.95 -10.48 7.68
CA LEU A 186 -0.24 -11.64 7.20
C LEU A 186 -0.12 -12.72 8.28
N LEU A 187 0.22 -12.32 9.51
CA LEU A 187 0.29 -13.23 10.65
C LEU A 187 -1.09 -13.79 11.04
N CYS A 188 -2.15 -12.98 10.93
CA CYS A 188 -3.50 -13.46 11.20
C CYS A 188 -3.96 -14.48 10.16
N ASP A 189 -3.81 -14.13 8.87
CA ASP A 189 -4.18 -15.00 7.76
C ASP A 189 -3.38 -16.32 7.83
N LYS A 190 -2.08 -16.25 8.13
CA LYS A 190 -1.23 -17.44 8.31
C LYS A 190 -1.63 -18.31 9.49
N ALA A 191 -1.96 -17.70 10.63
CA ALA A 191 -2.48 -18.44 11.79
C ALA A 191 -3.77 -19.18 11.43
N ASP A 192 -4.72 -18.50 10.79
CA ASP A 192 -6.04 -19.04 10.46
C ASP A 192 -5.98 -20.11 9.36
N ASP A 193 -5.24 -19.86 8.28
CA ASP A 193 -5.26 -20.68 7.06
C ASP A 193 -4.23 -21.82 7.07
N GLU A 194 -3.07 -21.65 7.72
CA GLU A 194 -1.96 -22.62 7.67
C GLU A 194 -1.78 -23.40 8.98
N TYR A 195 -2.09 -22.78 10.13
CA TYR A 195 -1.77 -23.34 11.45
C TYR A 195 -3.00 -23.62 12.34
N GLY A 196 -4.19 -23.70 11.75
CA GLY A 196 -5.41 -24.09 12.47
C GLY A 196 -5.84 -23.09 13.54
N GLY A 197 -5.56 -21.81 13.32
CA GLY A 197 -5.95 -20.68 14.16
C GLY A 197 -4.86 -20.11 15.08
N ARG A 198 -3.65 -20.70 15.14
CA ARG A 198 -2.58 -20.28 16.08
C ARG A 198 -1.20 -20.42 15.46
N LEU A 199 -0.37 -19.37 15.50
CA LEU A 199 1.03 -19.47 15.05
C LEU A 199 1.84 -20.47 15.91
N PRO A 200 2.82 -21.18 15.32
CA PRO A 200 3.68 -22.11 16.06
C PRO A 200 4.52 -21.45 17.16
N ILE A 201 4.97 -20.22 16.92
CA ILE A 201 5.75 -19.42 17.85
C ILE A 201 5.02 -18.11 18.10
N HIS A 202 4.87 -17.76 19.37
CA HIS A 202 4.23 -16.51 19.78
C HIS A 202 4.97 -15.28 19.25
N VAL A 203 4.27 -14.40 18.55
CA VAL A 203 4.81 -13.12 18.05
C VAL A 203 4.38 -12.01 19.00
N ARG A 204 5.35 -11.44 19.72
CA ARG A 204 5.14 -10.28 20.61
C ARG A 204 5.68 -9.02 19.96
N CYS A 205 4.79 -8.07 19.68
CA CYS A 205 5.14 -6.72 19.23
C CYS A 205 5.37 -5.82 20.45
N LEU A 206 6.53 -5.16 20.53
CA LEU A 206 6.83 -4.14 21.53
C LEU A 206 6.82 -2.79 20.81
N LEU A 207 5.78 -2.00 21.02
CA LEU A 207 5.49 -0.77 20.27
C LEU A 207 5.66 0.45 21.18
N ASP A 208 6.88 0.70 21.66
CA ASP A 208 7.21 1.77 22.62
C ASP A 208 6.83 3.16 22.07
N GLU A 209 7.07 3.40 20.78
CA GLU A 209 6.78 4.65 20.09
C GLU A 209 5.47 4.59 19.29
N PHE A 210 4.42 3.95 19.84
CA PHE A 210 3.19 3.68 19.09
C PHE A 210 2.52 4.94 18.52
N ALA A 211 2.58 6.06 19.24
CA ALA A 211 2.04 7.33 18.78
C ALA A 211 2.73 7.86 17.51
N ASN A 212 4.00 7.50 17.30
CA ASN A 212 4.82 7.93 16.18
C ASN A 212 4.80 6.95 14.99
N ILE A 213 4.19 5.76 15.11
CA ILE A 213 4.14 4.79 14.00
C ILE A 213 3.25 5.27 12.84
N GLY A 214 2.30 6.17 13.11
CA GLY A 214 1.20 6.52 12.21
C GLY A 214 -0.04 5.65 12.45
N LEU A 215 -1.00 5.71 11.53
CA LEU A 215 -2.29 5.02 11.66
C LEU A 215 -2.23 3.59 11.09
N ILE A 216 -2.25 2.60 11.99
CA ILE A 216 -2.56 1.21 11.62
C ILE A 216 -4.09 1.05 11.54
N PRO A 217 -4.67 0.78 10.35
CA PRO A 217 -6.12 0.75 10.21
C PRO A 217 -6.78 -0.31 11.09
N LYS A 218 -7.82 0.10 11.84
CA LYS A 218 -8.63 -0.76 12.72
C LYS A 218 -7.82 -1.46 13.83
N PHE A 219 -6.71 -0.87 14.26
CA PHE A 219 -5.84 -1.45 15.29
C PHE A 219 -6.57 -1.81 16.60
N GLU A 220 -7.53 -1.00 17.06
CA GLU A 220 -8.35 -1.32 18.25
C GLU A 220 -9.12 -2.65 18.13
N LYS A 221 -9.62 -2.98 16.93
CA LYS A 221 -10.29 -4.25 16.66
C LYS A 221 -9.29 -5.39 16.50
N LEU A 222 -8.14 -5.08 15.93
CA LEU A 222 -7.05 -6.02 15.75
C LEU A 222 -6.52 -6.50 17.11
N ILE A 223 -6.15 -5.60 18.02
CA ILE A 223 -5.58 -5.97 19.33
C ILE A 223 -6.51 -6.85 20.17
N ALA A 224 -7.83 -6.67 20.00
CA ALA A 224 -8.84 -7.50 20.67
C ALA A 224 -8.94 -8.94 20.12
N THR A 225 -8.46 -9.20 18.89
CA THR A 225 -8.69 -10.46 18.17
C THR A 225 -7.41 -11.24 17.85
N ILE A 226 -6.24 -10.61 17.93
CA ILE A 226 -4.94 -11.24 17.63
C ILE A 226 -4.46 -12.24 18.69
N ARG A 227 -4.92 -12.10 19.94
CA ARG A 227 -4.47 -12.96 21.05
C ARG A 227 -4.75 -14.44 20.81
N SER A 228 -5.90 -14.76 20.22
CA SER A 228 -6.27 -16.15 19.92
C SER A 228 -5.36 -16.79 18.87
N ARG A 229 -4.57 -15.98 18.14
CA ARG A 229 -3.68 -16.37 17.03
C ARG A 229 -2.21 -16.48 17.43
N GLU A 230 -1.90 -16.41 18.73
CA GLU A 230 -0.53 -16.34 19.25
C GLU A 230 0.22 -15.05 18.85
N ILE A 231 -0.50 -13.94 18.78
CA ILE A 231 0.07 -12.62 18.51
C ILE A 231 -0.33 -11.68 19.66
N SER A 232 0.62 -10.90 20.18
CA SER A 232 0.36 -9.88 21.20
C SER A 232 1.06 -8.56 20.88
N ALA A 233 0.54 -7.46 21.42
CA ALA A 233 1.16 -6.15 21.35
C ALA A 233 1.25 -5.54 22.75
N CYS A 234 2.38 -4.92 23.06
CA CYS A 234 2.59 -4.06 24.22
C CYS A 234 2.80 -2.65 23.68
N ILE A 235 2.00 -1.71 24.18
CA ILE A 235 1.96 -0.30 23.79
C ILE A 235 2.20 0.51 25.04
#